data_AF-A0A1C6N7W0-F1
#
_entry.id   AF-A0A1C6N7W0-F1
#
_cell.length_a   1.000
_cell.length_b   1.000
_cell.length_c   1.000
_cell.angle_alpha   90.00
_cell.angle_beta   90.00
_cell.angle_gamma   90.00
#
_symmetry.space_group_name_H-M   'P 1'
#
loop_
_entity.id
_entity.type
_entity.pdbx_description
1 polymer ?
#
loop_
_entity_poly.entity_id
_entity_poly.type
_entity_poly.pdbx_seq_one_letter_code
_entity_poly.pdbx_strand_id
1 'polypeptide(L)'
;MSLDGSPGNIGVRPELPIQSSRLPNRLVVIPSAPRSISGRATAGKEIRPLSHPLAIGRYQTPLRYPGAKTGLSSLIGNLIGAARGSSQVGKIDLLVEPFAGGASTSLRLVGAGVVNRILLADADPLVAAFWQVAAAETENFVGRMVEEHERYVAKGGDVALSRWDYWRAWAPSPGMGESSARFETAMKCLFLNRTTFSGILHGSAGPIGGRKQESAYGIGCRFNVDALSDRIRYVGHLYDTNRLVDVWCKDWKDTLADVPEWYADLIPDRVVAYLDPPYLEKSEKLYQKSFDMHHRVGAPVEDLHWSDNLMHYRLADYLTRRMQFRWVLSYDAKPELLQSRFLYAADQMTPSVAERELLGVKQWRITKRVVSLRYTASARQGRGAAEEVLITTLPPSRVPLDEDFRSVDSIISR
;
A
#
# COMPACT_ATOMS: atom_id res chain seq x y z
N MET A 1 -8.25 -0.70 -63.58
CA MET A 1 -8.61 -1.75 -62.60
C MET A 1 -8.84 -1.07 -61.28
N SER A 2 -10.10 -0.97 -60.88
CA SER A 2 -10.55 -0.30 -59.67
C SER A 2 -10.08 -1.06 -58.43
N LEU A 3 -9.49 -0.35 -57.47
CA LEU A 3 -9.17 -0.87 -56.15
C LEU A 3 -10.38 -0.64 -55.25
N ASP A 4 -11.15 -1.70 -55.05
CA ASP A 4 -12.22 -1.77 -54.06
C ASP A 4 -11.64 -2.44 -52.79
N GLY A 5 -11.68 -1.71 -51.68
CA GLY A 5 -11.04 -2.09 -50.42
C GLY A 5 -11.93 -1.65 -49.26
N SER A 6 -13.05 -2.35 -49.08
CA SER A 6 -13.95 -2.16 -47.95
C SER A 6 -13.23 -2.41 -46.61
N PRO A 7 -13.34 -1.53 -45.61
CA PRO A 7 -12.77 -1.76 -44.29
C PRO A 7 -13.52 -2.88 -43.57
N GLY A 8 -12.76 -3.87 -43.11
CA GLY A 8 -13.26 -5.04 -42.38
C GLY A 8 -14.08 -4.66 -41.15
N ASN A 9 -15.29 -5.19 -41.11
CA ASN A 9 -16.25 -5.10 -40.02
C ASN A 9 -15.62 -5.73 -38.75
N ILE A 10 -15.31 -4.89 -37.73
CA ILE A 10 -14.90 -5.37 -36.41
C ILE A 10 -16.17 -5.94 -35.76
N GLY A 11 -16.34 -7.26 -35.88
CA GLY A 11 -17.47 -7.97 -35.29
C GLY A 11 -17.53 -7.71 -33.78
N VAL A 12 -18.59 -7.02 -33.36
CA VAL A 12 -19.01 -6.94 -31.97
C VAL A 12 -19.31 -8.37 -31.52
N ARG A 13 -18.48 -8.92 -30.63
CA ARG A 13 -18.73 -10.24 -30.04
C ARG A 13 -20.03 -10.16 -29.22
N PRO A 14 -20.89 -11.21 -29.27
CA PRO A 14 -22.12 -11.21 -28.49
C PRO A 14 -21.80 -11.12 -26.99
N GLU A 15 -22.44 -10.17 -26.31
CA GLU A 15 -22.37 -10.04 -24.86
C GLU A 15 -22.94 -11.31 -24.22
N LEU A 16 -22.07 -12.13 -23.63
CA LEU A 16 -22.52 -13.18 -22.72
C LEU A 16 -23.30 -12.51 -21.57
N PRO A 17 -24.51 -12.98 -21.23
CA PRO A 17 -25.32 -12.34 -20.19
C PRO A 17 -24.57 -12.40 -18.85
N ILE A 18 -24.05 -11.25 -18.43
CA ILE A 18 -23.45 -11.08 -17.12
C ILE A 18 -24.60 -11.03 -16.11
N GLN A 19 -24.88 -12.16 -15.47
CA GLN A 19 -25.84 -12.18 -14.36
C GLN A 19 -25.33 -11.27 -13.24
N SER A 20 -26.17 -10.37 -12.72
CA SER A 20 -25.84 -9.62 -11.51
C SER A 20 -25.69 -10.62 -10.36
N SER A 21 -24.49 -10.71 -9.79
CA SER A 21 -24.28 -11.41 -8.53
C SER A 21 -25.14 -10.73 -7.46
N ARG A 22 -25.91 -11.51 -6.69
CA ARG A 22 -26.68 -10.93 -5.58
C ARG A 22 -25.70 -10.53 -4.49
N LEU A 23 -25.76 -9.27 -4.07
CA LEU A 23 -25.06 -8.82 -2.88
C LEU A 23 -25.52 -9.63 -1.66
N PRO A 24 -24.67 -9.78 -0.63
CA PRO A 24 -25.08 -10.37 0.64
C PRO A 24 -26.32 -9.66 1.21
N ASN A 25 -27.22 -10.42 1.85
CA ASN A 25 -28.50 -9.89 2.36
C ASN A 25 -28.34 -8.78 3.41
N ARG A 26 -27.18 -8.67 4.06
CA ARG A 26 -26.88 -7.62 5.02
C ARG A 26 -25.39 -7.27 4.98
N LEU A 27 -25.09 -6.07 4.50
CA LEU A 27 -23.75 -5.49 4.60
C LEU A 27 -23.60 -4.72 5.92
N VAL A 28 -22.43 -4.84 6.51
CA VAL A 28 -21.92 -4.09 7.65
C VAL A 28 -21.70 -2.63 7.24
N VAL A 29 -22.18 -1.73 8.09
CA VAL A 29 -21.81 -0.31 8.00
C VAL A 29 -20.45 -0.15 8.65
N ILE A 30 -19.45 0.25 7.86
CA ILE A 30 -18.13 0.55 8.38
C ILE A 30 -18.22 1.90 9.12
N PRO A 31 -17.82 1.97 10.41
CA PRO A 31 -17.86 3.21 11.16
C PRO A 31 -17.07 4.32 10.48
N SER A 32 -17.57 5.55 10.54
CA SER A 32 -16.85 6.73 10.05
C SER A 32 -15.76 7.21 11.00
N ALA A 33 -15.84 6.85 12.28
CA ALA A 33 -14.87 7.19 13.31
C ALA A 33 -13.90 6.03 13.55
N PRO A 34 -12.59 6.31 13.70
CA PRO A 34 -11.60 5.29 14.03
C PRO A 34 -11.84 4.71 15.42
N ARG A 35 -11.35 3.48 15.61
CA ARG A 35 -11.39 2.83 16.93
C ARG A 35 -10.49 3.59 17.91
N SER A 36 -11.05 3.97 19.06
CA SER A 36 -10.29 4.61 20.13
C SER A 36 -9.18 3.69 20.67
N ILE A 37 -7.98 4.24 20.84
CA ILE A 37 -6.85 3.55 21.47
C ILE A 37 -6.47 4.29 22.75
N SER A 38 -6.66 3.66 23.91
CA SER A 38 -6.13 4.20 25.16
C SER A 38 -4.64 3.88 25.31
N GLY A 39 -3.81 4.93 25.32
CA GLY A 39 -2.37 4.80 25.61
C GLY A 39 -2.11 4.22 27.00
N ARG A 40 -2.94 4.56 28.00
CA ARG A 40 -2.83 4.06 29.38
C ARG A 40 -3.15 2.57 29.49
N ALA A 41 -4.23 2.09 28.85
CA ALA A 41 -4.67 0.69 28.93
C ALA A 41 -3.66 -0.33 28.37
N THR A 42 -2.70 0.16 27.59
CA THR A 42 -1.68 -0.62 26.91
C THR A 42 -0.28 -0.39 27.51
N ALA A 43 -0.10 0.63 28.37
CA ALA A 43 1.17 0.89 29.04
C ALA A 43 1.61 -0.33 29.86
N GLY A 44 2.88 -0.73 29.72
CA GLY A 44 3.44 -1.90 30.43
C GLY A 44 3.03 -3.28 29.90
N LYS A 45 2.04 -3.39 29.00
CA LYS A 45 1.70 -4.68 28.36
C LYS A 45 2.68 -5.01 27.24
N GLU A 46 3.23 -6.22 27.30
CA GLU A 46 4.10 -6.76 26.26
C GLU A 46 3.31 -6.99 24.95
N ILE A 47 3.89 -6.61 23.82
CA ILE A 47 3.32 -6.87 22.50
C ILE A 47 3.69 -8.30 22.12
N ARG A 48 2.68 -9.16 21.99
CA ARG A 48 2.87 -10.56 21.60
C ARG A 48 2.65 -10.76 20.10
N PRO A 49 3.42 -11.67 19.46
CA PRO A 49 3.08 -12.16 18.14
C PRO A 49 1.65 -12.67 18.09
N LEU A 50 1.01 -12.51 16.93
CA LEU A 50 -0.37 -12.94 16.77
C LEU A 50 -0.46 -14.46 16.66
N SER A 51 -1.44 -15.06 17.34
CA SER A 51 -1.71 -16.50 17.24
C SER A 51 -2.55 -16.77 15.99
N HIS A 52 -1.91 -16.67 14.81
CA HIS A 52 -2.53 -16.97 13.52
C HIS A 52 -1.48 -17.57 12.57
N PRO A 53 -1.78 -18.63 11.78
CA PRO A 53 -0.78 -19.28 10.91
C PRO A 53 -0.07 -18.31 9.94
N LEU A 54 -0.81 -17.36 9.39
CA LEU A 54 -0.25 -16.34 8.50
C LEU A 54 0.59 -15.27 9.21
N ALA A 55 0.59 -15.15 10.54
CA ALA A 55 1.40 -14.15 11.25
C ALA A 55 2.91 -14.29 11.01
N ILE A 56 3.36 -15.52 10.73
CA ILE A 56 4.75 -15.86 10.35
C ILE A 56 4.88 -16.27 8.87
N GLY A 57 3.78 -16.21 8.11
CA GLY A 57 3.73 -16.63 6.72
C GLY A 57 4.52 -15.70 5.80
N ARG A 58 5.10 -16.27 4.74
CA ARG A 58 5.83 -15.50 3.71
C ARG A 58 4.93 -14.55 2.92
N TYR A 59 3.66 -14.92 2.72
CA TYR A 59 2.70 -14.18 1.90
C TYR A 59 1.43 -13.89 2.69
N GLN A 60 1.39 -12.71 3.31
CA GLN A 60 0.27 -12.27 4.14
C GLN A 60 -0.75 -11.43 3.39
N THR A 61 -0.32 -10.68 2.37
CA THR A 61 -1.20 -9.77 1.64
C THR A 61 -2.01 -10.48 0.54
N PRO A 62 -3.33 -10.25 0.45
CA PRO A 62 -4.14 -10.73 -0.67
C PRO A 62 -3.77 -10.04 -2.00
N LEU A 63 -3.30 -8.79 -1.95
CA LEU A 63 -2.99 -7.98 -3.13
C LEU A 63 -1.58 -8.21 -3.66
N ARG A 64 -1.43 -8.10 -4.97
CA ARG A 64 -0.17 -8.01 -5.70
C ARG A 64 0.10 -6.55 -5.98
N TYR A 65 0.97 -5.93 -5.20
CA TYR A 65 1.29 -4.54 -5.44
C TYR A 65 2.68 -4.42 -6.07
N PRO A 66 2.85 -3.64 -7.15
CA PRO A 66 4.17 -3.28 -7.65
C PRO A 66 4.98 -2.63 -6.50
N GLY A 67 6.28 -2.89 -6.41
CA GLY A 67 7.09 -2.37 -5.31
C GLY A 67 7.06 -3.21 -4.02
N ALA A 68 6.23 -4.25 -3.91
CA ALA A 68 6.33 -5.23 -2.81
C ALA A 68 7.65 -6.03 -2.94
N LYS A 69 8.75 -5.44 -2.47
CA LYS A 69 10.08 -6.02 -2.60
C LYS A 69 10.28 -7.03 -1.49
N THR A 70 10.30 -8.29 -1.90
CA THR A 70 10.62 -9.42 -1.01
C THR A 70 11.94 -9.13 -0.30
N GLY A 71 11.91 -9.01 1.03
CA GLY A 71 13.07 -8.66 1.86
C GLY A 71 12.98 -7.30 2.54
N LEU A 72 12.39 -6.28 1.91
CA LEU A 72 12.31 -4.94 2.48
C LEU A 72 11.51 -4.92 3.79
N SER A 73 10.37 -5.61 3.83
CA SER A 73 9.57 -5.72 5.06
C SER A 73 10.32 -6.37 6.22
N SER A 74 11.30 -7.27 5.96
CA SER A 74 12.16 -7.80 7.02
C SER A 74 13.11 -6.72 7.55
N LEU A 75 13.74 -5.96 6.65
CA LEU A 75 14.67 -4.89 7.01
C LEU A 75 13.97 -3.76 7.77
N ILE A 76 12.79 -3.33 7.32
CA ILE A 76 11.96 -2.38 8.06
C ILE A 76 11.59 -2.93 9.44
N GLY A 77 11.25 -4.23 9.54
CA GLY A 77 10.99 -4.90 10.80
C GLY A 77 12.19 -4.89 11.75
N ASN A 78 13.39 -5.15 11.24
CA ASN A 78 14.63 -5.09 12.02
C ASN A 78 14.94 -3.66 12.49
N LEU A 79 14.80 -2.67 11.61
CA LEU A 79 15.02 -1.25 11.92
C LEU A 79 14.06 -0.76 13.03
N ILE A 80 12.77 -1.02 12.86
CA ILE A 80 11.72 -0.65 13.83
C ILE A 80 11.90 -1.45 15.13
N GLY A 81 12.23 -2.74 15.04
CA GLY A 81 12.51 -3.61 16.17
C GLY A 81 13.69 -3.13 17.02
N ALA A 82 14.78 -2.68 16.39
CA ALA A 82 15.97 -2.16 17.07
C ALA A 82 15.70 -0.88 17.88
N ALA A 83 14.73 -0.06 17.45
CA ALA A 83 14.33 1.14 18.17
C ALA A 83 13.49 0.88 19.44
N ARG A 84 12.87 -0.30 19.54
CA ARG A 84 12.04 -0.69 20.69
C ARG A 84 12.87 -0.77 21.98
N GLY A 85 12.22 -0.45 23.09
CA GLY A 85 12.85 -0.45 24.42
C GLY A 85 13.88 0.66 24.62
N SER A 86 14.07 1.57 23.66
CA SER A 86 14.83 2.80 23.91
C SER A 86 14.04 3.75 24.80
N SER A 87 14.72 4.59 25.57
CA SER A 87 14.07 5.65 26.38
C SER A 87 13.29 6.66 25.53
N GLN A 88 13.58 6.74 24.24
CA GLN A 88 12.97 7.70 23.31
C GLN A 88 11.75 7.17 22.53
N VAL A 89 11.52 5.85 22.48
CA VAL A 89 10.43 5.22 21.71
C VAL A 89 9.63 4.24 22.57
N GLY A 90 10.28 3.54 23.51
CA GLY A 90 9.62 2.52 24.32
C GLY A 90 9.00 1.43 23.44
N LYS A 91 7.68 1.33 23.42
CA LYS A 91 6.93 0.39 22.57
C LYS A 91 6.18 1.13 21.47
N ILE A 92 6.17 0.54 20.28
CA ILE A 92 5.47 1.10 19.13
C ILE A 92 4.05 0.53 19.13
N ASP A 93 3.11 1.37 19.54
CA ASP A 93 1.72 0.97 19.67
C ASP A 93 1.00 1.02 18.33
N LEU A 94 1.27 2.06 17.53
CA LEU A 94 0.63 2.24 16.23
C LEU A 94 1.67 2.45 15.13
N LEU A 95 1.62 1.60 14.12
CA LEU A 95 2.29 1.83 12.84
C LEU A 95 1.27 2.39 11.86
N VAL A 96 1.57 3.54 11.26
CA VAL A 96 0.72 4.18 10.25
C VAL A 96 1.37 4.00 8.89
N GLU A 97 0.66 3.41 7.93
CA GLU A 97 1.14 3.24 6.55
C GLU A 97 0.22 4.03 5.60
N PRO A 98 0.55 5.30 5.28
CA PRO A 98 -0.28 6.18 4.44
C PRO A 98 -0.23 5.86 2.94
N PHE A 99 0.67 4.97 2.54
CA PHE A 99 0.80 4.43 1.19
C PHE A 99 0.60 2.92 1.26
N ALA A 100 -0.54 2.48 1.80
CA ALA A 100 -0.76 1.09 2.14
C ALA A 100 -0.49 0.16 0.97
N GLY A 101 -1.07 0.43 -0.21
CA GLY A 101 -0.91 -0.43 -1.38
C GLY A 101 -1.20 -1.90 -1.05
N GLY A 102 -0.15 -2.73 -1.06
CA GLY A 102 -0.21 -4.13 -0.66
C GLY A 102 -0.07 -4.41 0.84
N ALA A 103 0.30 -3.42 1.66
CA ALA A 103 0.46 -3.46 3.13
C ALA A 103 1.35 -4.61 3.65
N SER A 104 2.28 -5.11 2.83
CA SER A 104 3.08 -6.29 3.17
C SER A 104 3.97 -6.04 4.38
N THR A 105 4.45 -4.81 4.56
CA THR A 105 5.27 -4.42 5.71
C THR A 105 4.41 -4.35 6.98
N SER A 106 3.30 -3.60 6.97
CA SER A 106 2.43 -3.50 8.14
C SER A 106 1.88 -4.84 8.63
N LEU A 107 1.35 -5.66 7.71
CA LEU A 107 0.82 -6.98 8.05
C LEU A 107 1.86 -7.90 8.70
N ARG A 108 3.12 -7.78 8.27
CA ARG A 108 4.22 -8.54 8.82
C ARG A 108 4.61 -8.08 10.20
N LEU A 109 4.79 -6.77 10.37
CA LEU A 109 5.22 -6.19 11.63
C LEU A 109 4.18 -6.38 12.73
N VAL A 110 2.89 -6.24 12.41
CA VAL A 110 1.83 -6.51 13.39
C VAL A 110 1.72 -8.00 13.71
N GLY A 111 1.80 -8.88 12.70
CA GLY A 111 1.76 -10.32 12.89
C GLY A 111 2.89 -10.84 13.77
N ALA A 112 4.12 -10.38 13.50
CA ALA A 112 5.30 -10.73 14.27
C ALA A 112 5.35 -10.08 15.67
N GLY A 113 4.41 -9.19 16.01
CA GLY A 113 4.42 -8.46 17.28
C GLY A 113 5.56 -7.44 17.37
N VAL A 114 6.11 -6.99 16.23
CA VAL A 114 7.06 -5.88 16.16
C VAL A 114 6.36 -4.58 16.55
N VAL A 115 5.12 -4.40 16.08
CA VAL A 115 4.23 -3.30 16.45
C VAL A 115 2.93 -3.85 17.01
N ASN A 116 2.28 -3.09 17.90
CA ASN A 116 1.02 -3.55 18.49
C ASN A 116 -0.12 -3.45 17.49
N ARG A 117 -0.24 -2.33 16.77
CA ARG A 117 -1.36 -2.06 15.89
C ARG A 117 -0.89 -1.42 14.60
N ILE A 118 -1.72 -1.54 13.58
CA ILE A 118 -1.55 -0.87 12.29
C ILE A 118 -2.78 -0.05 11.94
N LEU A 119 -2.55 1.10 11.32
CA LEU A 119 -3.53 1.88 10.58
C LEU A 119 -3.07 1.93 9.13
N LEU A 120 -3.93 1.51 8.23
CA LEU A 120 -3.66 1.57 6.79
C LEU A 120 -4.38 2.77 6.20
N ALA A 121 -3.73 3.51 5.32
CA ALA A 121 -4.41 4.48 4.49
C ALA A 121 -3.91 4.41 3.05
N ASP A 122 -4.78 4.70 2.11
CA ASP A 122 -4.42 4.82 0.70
C ASP A 122 -5.32 5.87 0.03
N ALA A 123 -4.73 6.65 -0.87
CA ALA A 123 -5.45 7.62 -1.67
C ALA A 123 -6.24 6.95 -2.81
N ASP A 124 -5.88 5.72 -3.21
CA ASP A 124 -6.65 4.98 -4.20
C ASP A 124 -7.92 4.37 -3.58
N PRO A 125 -9.12 4.83 -3.98
CA PRO A 125 -10.37 4.32 -3.43
C PRO A 125 -10.60 2.83 -3.70
N LEU A 126 -9.98 2.25 -4.74
CA LEU A 126 -10.04 0.79 -4.96
C LEU A 126 -9.31 0.04 -3.83
N VAL A 127 -8.10 0.50 -3.50
CA VAL A 127 -7.24 -0.12 -2.50
C VAL A 127 -7.82 0.09 -1.10
N ALA A 128 -8.26 1.31 -0.78
CA ALA A 128 -8.88 1.61 0.49
C ALA A 128 -10.18 0.80 0.69
N ALA A 129 -11.07 0.75 -0.30
CA ALA A 129 -12.29 -0.05 -0.23
C ALA A 129 -11.97 -1.55 -0.04
N PHE A 130 -10.96 -2.08 -0.74
CA PHE A 130 -10.51 -3.45 -0.55
C PHE A 130 -10.14 -3.74 0.90
N TRP A 131 -9.26 -2.95 1.51
CA TRP A 131 -8.81 -3.18 2.88
C TRP A 131 -9.95 -3.01 3.89
N GLN A 132 -10.82 -2.03 3.68
CA GLN A 132 -12.01 -1.78 4.51
C GLN A 132 -12.97 -2.99 4.51
N VAL A 133 -13.30 -3.51 3.33
CA VAL A 133 -14.23 -4.65 3.18
C VAL A 133 -13.57 -5.96 3.62
N ALA A 134 -12.30 -6.20 3.29
CA ALA A 134 -11.59 -7.39 3.75
C ALA A 134 -11.51 -7.47 5.29
N ALA A 135 -11.38 -6.32 5.97
CA ALA A 135 -11.33 -6.22 7.42
C ALA A 135 -12.71 -6.35 8.09
N ALA A 136 -13.74 -5.66 7.58
CA ALA A 136 -15.04 -5.54 8.25
C ALA A 136 -16.10 -6.55 7.77
N GLU A 137 -15.92 -7.13 6.58
CA GLU A 137 -16.90 -7.96 5.86
C GLU A 137 -16.28 -9.29 5.39
N THR A 138 -15.32 -9.80 6.16
CA THR A 138 -14.39 -10.86 5.79
C THR A 138 -15.07 -12.07 5.12
N GLU A 139 -16.02 -12.73 5.78
CA GLU A 139 -16.64 -13.95 5.22
C GLU A 139 -17.59 -13.66 4.05
N ASN A 140 -18.32 -12.54 4.09
CA ASN A 140 -19.14 -12.09 2.96
C ASN A 140 -18.27 -11.85 1.72
N PHE A 141 -17.12 -11.21 1.91
CA PHE A 141 -16.18 -10.91 0.84
C PHE A 141 -15.48 -12.16 0.30
N VAL A 142 -15.10 -13.10 1.18
CA VAL A 142 -14.58 -14.41 0.76
C VAL A 142 -15.61 -15.17 -0.08
N GLY A 143 -16.86 -15.26 0.37
CA GLY A 143 -17.93 -15.93 -0.39
C GLY A 143 -18.15 -15.30 -1.77
N ARG A 144 -18.20 -13.97 -1.82
CA ARG A 144 -18.32 -13.21 -3.08
C ARG A 144 -17.12 -13.44 -4.02
N MET A 145 -15.90 -13.50 -3.49
CA MET A 145 -14.69 -13.80 -4.25
C MET A 145 -14.71 -15.22 -4.84
N VAL A 146 -15.12 -16.21 -4.04
CA VAL A 146 -15.25 -17.61 -4.49
C VAL A 146 -16.27 -17.69 -5.64
N GLU A 147 -17.42 -17.02 -5.49
CA GLU A 147 -18.47 -16.96 -6.53
C GLU A 147 -17.95 -16.34 -7.83
N GLU A 148 -17.21 -15.21 -7.78
CA GLU A 148 -16.57 -14.62 -8.98
C GLU A 148 -15.63 -15.61 -9.66
N HIS A 149 -14.83 -16.31 -8.85
CA HIS A 149 -13.86 -17.24 -9.38
C HIS A 149 -14.54 -18.40 -10.09
N GLU A 150 -15.47 -19.08 -9.43
CA GLU A 150 -16.16 -20.26 -9.98
C GLU A 150 -16.98 -19.94 -11.24
N ARG A 151 -17.65 -18.79 -11.25
CA ARG A 151 -18.51 -18.39 -12.37
C ARG A 151 -17.72 -17.90 -13.58
N TYR A 152 -16.64 -17.15 -13.34
CA TYR A 152 -15.95 -16.44 -14.42
C TYR A 152 -14.48 -16.85 -14.57
N VAL A 153 -13.68 -16.73 -13.51
CA VAL A 153 -12.22 -16.90 -13.61
C VAL A 153 -11.83 -18.35 -13.94
N ALA A 154 -12.45 -19.32 -13.29
CA ALA A 154 -12.21 -20.76 -13.47
C ALA A 154 -12.59 -21.26 -14.87
N LYS A 155 -13.50 -20.55 -15.56
CA LYS A 155 -13.88 -20.87 -16.95
C LYS A 155 -12.79 -20.47 -17.94
N GLY A 156 -11.93 -19.51 -17.58
CA GLY A 156 -10.89 -18.99 -18.45
C GLY A 156 -11.43 -18.36 -19.73
N GLY A 157 -10.53 -18.16 -20.71
CA GLY A 157 -10.87 -17.73 -22.06
C GLY A 157 -11.79 -16.50 -22.12
N ASP A 158 -12.75 -16.53 -23.05
CA ASP A 158 -13.66 -15.41 -23.32
C ASP A 158 -14.54 -15.05 -22.12
N VAL A 159 -14.97 -16.03 -21.31
CA VAL A 159 -15.81 -15.77 -20.13
C VAL A 159 -15.08 -14.92 -19.10
N ALA A 160 -13.84 -15.29 -18.79
CA ALA A 160 -13.01 -14.54 -17.84
C ALA A 160 -12.61 -13.16 -18.39
N LEU A 161 -12.34 -13.06 -19.70
CA LEU A 161 -12.04 -11.78 -20.37
C LEU A 161 -13.24 -10.82 -20.38
N SER A 162 -14.44 -11.30 -20.68
CA SER A 162 -15.65 -10.49 -20.61
C SER A 162 -15.91 -10.00 -19.19
N ARG A 163 -15.66 -10.83 -18.17
CA ARG A 163 -15.76 -10.39 -16.77
C ARG A 163 -14.69 -9.37 -16.40
N TRP A 164 -13.49 -9.49 -16.96
CA TRP A 164 -12.44 -8.49 -16.81
C TRP A 164 -12.83 -7.14 -17.43
N ASP A 165 -13.34 -7.14 -18.66
CA ASP A 165 -13.82 -5.92 -19.34
C ASP A 165 -14.96 -5.27 -18.54
N TYR A 166 -15.89 -6.08 -17.98
CA TYR A 166 -16.92 -5.61 -17.05
C TYR A 166 -16.33 -4.89 -15.83
N TRP A 167 -15.39 -5.52 -15.12
CA TRP A 167 -14.81 -4.91 -13.93
C TRP A 167 -14.01 -3.66 -14.23
N ARG A 168 -13.36 -3.59 -15.40
CA ARG A 168 -12.70 -2.37 -15.87
C ARG A 168 -13.69 -1.23 -16.06
N ALA A 169 -14.82 -1.50 -16.71
CA ALA A 169 -15.86 -0.50 -16.98
C ALA A 169 -16.76 -0.19 -15.77
N TRP A 170 -16.83 -1.08 -14.78
CA TRP A 170 -17.78 -0.98 -13.69
C TRP A 170 -17.63 0.33 -12.90
N ALA A 171 -18.75 0.97 -12.63
CA ALA A 171 -18.91 2.12 -11.75
C ALA A 171 -20.21 1.95 -10.94
N PRO A 172 -20.30 2.53 -9.74
CA PRO A 172 -21.52 2.47 -8.95
C PRO A 172 -22.69 3.13 -9.72
N SER A 173 -23.84 2.46 -9.75
CA SER A 173 -25.04 3.01 -10.38
C SER A 173 -25.63 4.15 -9.53
N PRO A 174 -26.30 5.14 -10.15
CA PRO A 174 -27.06 6.14 -9.40
C PRO A 174 -28.01 5.47 -8.39
N GLY A 175 -28.01 5.96 -7.14
CA GLY A 175 -28.83 5.42 -6.06
C GLY A 175 -28.32 4.14 -5.40
N MET A 176 -27.15 3.60 -5.81
CA MET A 176 -26.49 2.51 -5.09
C MET A 176 -26.08 2.97 -3.69
N GLY A 177 -26.50 2.25 -2.66
CA GLY A 177 -26.13 2.53 -1.27
C GLY A 177 -24.61 2.45 -1.05
N GLU A 178 -24.09 3.27 -0.15
CA GLU A 178 -22.65 3.44 0.06
C GLU A 178 -21.93 2.13 0.41
N SER A 179 -22.49 1.33 1.32
CA SER A 179 -21.93 0.01 1.67
C SER A 179 -21.86 -0.92 0.47
N SER A 180 -22.90 -0.95 -0.38
CA SER A 180 -22.93 -1.76 -1.60
C SER A 180 -21.90 -1.29 -2.62
N ALA A 181 -21.80 0.02 -2.83
CA ALA A 181 -20.82 0.60 -3.73
C ALA A 181 -19.38 0.26 -3.27
N ARG A 182 -19.11 0.39 -1.97
CA ARG A 182 -17.81 0.04 -1.37
C ARG A 182 -17.48 -1.44 -1.50
N PHE A 183 -18.45 -2.31 -1.26
CA PHE A 183 -18.30 -3.77 -1.37
C PHE A 183 -17.97 -4.20 -2.80
N GLU A 184 -18.69 -3.70 -3.81
CA GLU A 184 -18.37 -4.00 -5.22
C GLU A 184 -17.09 -3.32 -5.69
N THR A 185 -16.73 -2.16 -5.12
CA THR A 185 -15.44 -1.50 -5.36
C THR A 185 -14.27 -2.35 -4.84
N ALA A 186 -14.42 -2.95 -3.66
CA ALA A 186 -13.45 -3.90 -3.10
C ALA A 186 -13.32 -5.16 -3.99
N MET A 187 -14.44 -5.67 -4.50
CA MET A 187 -14.46 -6.81 -5.41
C MET A 187 -13.76 -6.48 -6.73
N LYS A 188 -14.05 -5.31 -7.32
CA LYS A 188 -13.34 -4.79 -8.50
C LYS A 188 -11.84 -4.73 -8.27
N CYS A 189 -11.41 -4.18 -7.13
CA CYS A 189 -10.00 -4.10 -6.77
C CYS A 189 -9.33 -5.48 -6.74
N LEU A 190 -9.89 -6.42 -5.98
CA LEU A 190 -9.32 -7.76 -5.86
C LEU A 190 -9.31 -8.48 -7.22
N PHE A 191 -10.41 -8.44 -7.96
CA PHE A 191 -10.52 -9.10 -9.25
C PHE A 191 -9.45 -8.59 -10.22
N LEU A 192 -9.40 -7.28 -10.46
CA LEU A 192 -8.41 -6.68 -11.37
C LEU A 192 -6.99 -6.92 -10.87
N ASN A 193 -6.72 -6.82 -9.57
CA ASN A 193 -5.40 -7.09 -9.02
C ASN A 193 -4.90 -8.52 -9.29
N ARG A 194 -5.80 -9.52 -9.23
CA ARG A 194 -5.43 -10.92 -9.46
C ARG A 194 -5.42 -11.31 -10.94
N THR A 195 -6.10 -10.56 -11.81
CA THR A 195 -6.29 -10.90 -13.22
C THR A 195 -5.59 -9.97 -14.21
N THR A 196 -5.06 -8.82 -13.77
CA THR A 196 -4.32 -7.86 -14.61
C THR A 196 -2.81 -8.07 -14.50
N PHE A 197 -2.09 -7.83 -15.60
CA PHE A 197 -0.62 -7.95 -15.63
C PHE A 197 0.01 -7.16 -14.47
N SER A 198 0.91 -7.81 -13.73
CA SER A 198 1.55 -7.27 -12.51
C SER A 198 0.62 -6.76 -11.39
N GLY A 199 -0.69 -7.03 -11.47
CA GLY A 199 -1.67 -6.57 -10.48
C GLY A 199 -1.98 -5.08 -10.55
N ILE A 200 -1.66 -4.45 -11.69
CA ILE A 200 -1.86 -3.03 -11.93
C ILE A 200 -3.38 -2.76 -12.01
N LEU A 201 -3.86 -1.78 -11.24
CA LEU A 201 -5.27 -1.41 -11.19
C LEU A 201 -5.64 -0.32 -12.20
N HIS A 202 -4.71 0.60 -12.49
CA HIS A 202 -4.92 1.79 -13.33
C HIS A 202 -4.09 1.77 -14.61
N GLY A 203 -4.38 2.67 -15.54
CA GLY A 203 -3.66 2.77 -16.81
C GLY A 203 -4.05 1.68 -17.82
N SER A 204 -3.11 1.34 -18.70
CA SER A 204 -3.33 0.53 -19.91
C SER A 204 -2.95 -0.94 -19.76
N ALA A 205 -2.61 -1.41 -18.56
CA ALA A 205 -2.26 -2.80 -18.32
C ALA A 205 -3.44 -3.73 -18.68
N GLY A 206 -3.16 -4.73 -19.53
CA GLY A 206 -4.13 -5.72 -19.96
C GLY A 206 -4.25 -6.94 -19.02
N PRO A 207 -5.21 -7.84 -19.29
CA PRO A 207 -5.35 -9.08 -18.53
C PRO A 207 -4.09 -9.96 -18.63
N ILE A 208 -3.82 -10.72 -17.57
CA ILE A 208 -2.76 -11.73 -17.54
C ILE A 208 -3.03 -12.74 -18.67
N GLY A 209 -1.97 -13.10 -19.40
CA GLY A 209 -2.06 -13.97 -20.57
C GLY A 209 -2.45 -13.28 -21.86
N GLY A 210 -2.72 -11.96 -21.83
CA GLY A 210 -3.09 -11.15 -22.98
C GLY A 210 -4.51 -11.42 -23.48
N ARG A 211 -5.03 -10.58 -24.37
CA ARG A 211 -6.42 -10.72 -24.86
C ARG A 211 -6.66 -12.01 -25.65
N LYS A 212 -5.61 -12.60 -26.24
CA LYS A 212 -5.71 -13.89 -26.94
C LYS A 212 -5.67 -15.11 -26.01
N GLN A 213 -5.22 -14.94 -24.75
CA GLN A 213 -5.07 -16.02 -23.77
C GLN A 213 -4.19 -17.21 -24.24
N GLU A 214 -3.21 -16.94 -25.11
CA GLU A 214 -2.29 -17.96 -25.66
C GLU A 214 -1.04 -18.18 -24.77
N SER A 215 -0.88 -17.38 -23.71
CA SER A 215 0.24 -17.54 -22.77
C SER A 215 0.09 -18.80 -21.93
N ALA A 216 1.22 -19.43 -21.56
CA ALA A 216 1.25 -20.47 -20.54
C ALA A 216 0.68 -20.01 -19.18
N TYR A 217 0.57 -18.71 -18.94
CA TYR A 217 -0.07 -18.11 -17.77
C TYR A 217 -1.39 -17.45 -18.17
N GLY A 218 -2.50 -18.19 -18.06
CA GLY A 218 -3.84 -17.65 -18.30
C GLY A 218 -4.29 -16.63 -17.24
N ILE A 219 -5.40 -15.95 -17.50
CA ILE A 219 -5.94 -14.86 -16.66
C ILE A 219 -6.15 -15.24 -15.19
N GLY A 220 -6.54 -16.48 -14.93
CA GLY A 220 -6.78 -17.00 -13.58
C GLY A 220 -5.54 -17.52 -12.85
N CYS A 221 -4.35 -17.54 -13.47
CA CYS A 221 -3.18 -18.24 -12.89
C CYS A 221 -2.68 -17.63 -11.56
N ARG A 222 -3.13 -16.43 -11.20
CA ARG A 222 -2.85 -15.78 -9.92
C ARG A 222 -4.06 -15.76 -9.01
N PHE A 223 -5.18 -16.39 -9.32
CA PHE A 223 -6.38 -16.36 -8.51
C PHE A 223 -6.52 -17.62 -7.64
N ASN A 224 -5.53 -17.90 -6.78
CA ASN A 224 -5.61 -19.03 -5.85
C ASN A 224 -6.63 -18.71 -4.74
N VAL A 225 -7.82 -19.29 -4.85
CA VAL A 225 -8.96 -19.03 -3.95
C VAL A 225 -8.65 -19.36 -2.50
N ASP A 226 -8.07 -20.53 -2.22
CA ASP A 226 -7.78 -20.96 -0.85
C ASP A 226 -6.79 -20.00 -0.17
N ALA A 227 -5.66 -19.73 -0.84
CA ALA A 227 -4.64 -18.83 -0.32
C ALA A 227 -5.12 -17.38 -0.20
N LEU A 228 -6.03 -16.93 -1.07
CA LEU A 228 -6.64 -15.60 -0.95
C LEU A 228 -7.63 -15.55 0.21
N SER A 229 -8.44 -16.59 0.39
CA SER A 229 -9.40 -16.71 1.48
C SER A 229 -8.70 -16.66 2.83
N ASP A 230 -7.62 -17.42 3.01
CA ASP A 230 -6.83 -17.42 4.25
C ASP A 230 -6.25 -16.04 4.55
N ARG A 231 -5.76 -15.33 3.53
CA ARG A 231 -5.20 -13.99 3.70
C ARG A 231 -6.26 -12.95 4.01
N ILE A 232 -7.44 -13.02 3.40
CA ILE A 232 -8.56 -12.14 3.75
C ILE A 232 -9.01 -12.41 5.19
N ARG A 233 -9.11 -13.69 5.60
CA ARG A 233 -9.41 -14.08 6.99
C ARG A 233 -8.39 -13.60 8.00
N TYR A 234 -7.11 -13.58 7.63
CA TYR A 234 -6.06 -12.99 8.46
C TYR A 234 -6.28 -11.49 8.68
N VAL A 235 -6.70 -10.75 7.66
CA VAL A 235 -7.04 -9.32 7.78
C VAL A 235 -8.26 -9.13 8.70
N GLY A 236 -9.31 -9.93 8.52
CA GLY A 236 -10.47 -9.95 9.42
C GLY A 236 -10.07 -10.22 10.87
N HIS A 237 -9.25 -11.25 11.11
CA HIS A 237 -8.74 -11.57 12.44
C HIS A 237 -7.93 -10.44 13.07
N LEU A 238 -7.09 -9.74 12.29
CA LEU A 238 -6.39 -8.54 12.77
C LEU A 238 -7.37 -7.43 13.18
N TYR A 239 -8.45 -7.24 12.40
CA TYR A 239 -9.47 -6.26 12.71
C TYR A 239 -10.26 -6.64 13.97
N ASP A 240 -10.72 -7.88 14.09
CA ASP A 240 -11.47 -8.40 15.25
C ASP A 240 -10.66 -8.29 16.55
N THR A 241 -9.36 -8.59 16.48
CA THR A 241 -8.44 -8.50 17.63
C THR A 241 -7.89 -7.10 17.88
N ASN A 242 -8.39 -6.08 17.16
CA ASN A 242 -8.00 -4.68 17.27
C ASN A 242 -6.49 -4.45 17.04
N ARG A 243 -5.90 -5.26 16.16
CA ARG A 243 -4.52 -5.17 15.66
C ARG A 243 -4.47 -4.37 14.36
N LEU A 244 -5.53 -4.40 13.55
CA LEU A 244 -5.83 -3.40 12.53
C LEU A 244 -6.89 -2.47 13.11
N VAL A 245 -6.54 -1.20 13.35
CA VAL A 245 -7.46 -0.28 14.06
C VAL A 245 -8.44 0.40 13.13
N ASP A 246 -7.98 0.72 11.92
CA ASP A 246 -8.79 1.37 10.91
C ASP A 246 -8.12 1.30 9.53
N VAL A 247 -8.91 1.62 8.50
CA VAL A 247 -8.48 1.76 7.11
C VAL A 247 -9.06 3.05 6.52
N TRP A 248 -8.20 4.01 6.17
CA TRP A 248 -8.61 5.32 5.66
C TRP A 248 -8.48 5.41 4.13
N CYS A 249 -9.50 5.99 3.49
CA CYS A 249 -9.42 6.43 2.11
C CYS A 249 -9.00 7.91 2.10
N LYS A 250 -7.71 8.17 2.31
CA LYS A 250 -7.12 9.51 2.46
C LYS A 250 -5.75 9.54 1.83
N ASP A 251 -5.32 10.72 1.38
CA ASP A 251 -3.93 10.91 1.00
C ASP A 251 -2.99 10.90 2.20
N TRP A 252 -1.69 10.86 1.92
CA TRP A 252 -0.68 10.77 2.96
C TRP A 252 -0.68 11.99 3.88
N LYS A 253 -0.97 13.18 3.37
CA LYS A 253 -0.86 14.43 4.13
C LYS A 253 -1.99 14.51 5.14
N ASP A 254 -3.22 14.25 4.71
CA ASP A 254 -4.39 14.23 5.57
C ASP A 254 -4.29 13.08 6.58
N THR A 255 -3.80 11.91 6.15
CA THR A 255 -3.55 10.79 7.07
C THR A 255 -2.58 11.17 8.19
N LEU A 256 -1.44 11.79 7.86
CA LEU A 256 -0.45 12.17 8.87
C LEU A 256 -0.93 13.33 9.77
N ALA A 257 -1.74 14.24 9.23
CA ALA A 257 -2.30 15.36 9.97
C ALA A 257 -3.38 14.94 10.99
N ASP A 258 -4.20 13.94 10.64
CA ASP A 258 -5.32 13.49 11.48
C ASP A 258 -4.90 12.51 12.58
N VAL A 259 -3.80 11.78 12.40
CA VAL A 259 -3.31 10.81 13.41
C VAL A 259 -3.11 11.44 14.80
N PRO A 260 -2.48 12.62 14.93
CA PRO A 260 -2.38 13.29 16.22
C PRO A 260 -3.73 13.68 16.84
N GLU A 261 -4.76 13.97 16.04
CA GLU A 261 -6.09 14.30 16.55
C GLU A 261 -6.79 13.07 17.13
N TRP A 262 -6.74 11.94 16.41
CA TRP A 262 -7.41 10.70 16.82
C TRP A 262 -6.65 9.88 17.87
N TYR A 263 -5.32 10.03 17.92
CA TYR A 263 -4.43 9.20 18.74
C TYR A 263 -3.44 10.01 19.57
N ALA A 264 -3.84 11.19 20.05
CA ALA A 264 -3.01 12.12 20.83
C ALA A 264 -2.23 11.45 21.98
N ASP A 265 -2.84 10.51 22.69
CA ASP A 265 -2.25 9.75 23.81
C ASP A 265 -1.01 8.90 23.42
N LEU A 266 -0.80 8.65 22.13
CA LEU A 266 0.32 7.86 21.62
C LEU A 266 1.45 8.75 21.09
N ILE A 267 1.18 10.03 20.84
CA ILE A 267 2.13 10.98 20.28
C ILE A 267 3.08 11.45 21.39
N PRO A 268 4.37 11.67 21.08
CA PRO A 268 5.02 11.48 19.78
C PRO A 268 5.78 10.17 19.65
N ASP A 269 5.92 9.42 20.75
CA ASP A 269 6.96 8.39 20.87
C ASP A 269 6.42 6.96 20.66
N ARG A 270 5.09 6.76 20.61
CA ARG A 270 4.46 5.42 20.45
C ARG A 270 3.79 5.22 19.10
N VAL A 271 3.89 6.20 18.20
CA VAL A 271 3.45 6.12 16.81
C VAL A 271 4.66 6.19 15.89
N VAL A 272 4.69 5.33 14.88
CA VAL A 272 5.66 5.41 13.78
C VAL A 272 4.91 5.41 12.45
N ALA A 273 5.22 6.35 11.56
CA ALA A 273 4.80 6.22 10.16
C ALA A 273 5.82 5.38 9.37
N TYR A 274 5.36 4.43 8.57
CA TYR A 274 6.15 3.83 7.50
C TYR A 274 5.65 4.34 6.15
N LEU A 275 6.53 5.00 5.40
CA LEU A 275 6.20 5.62 4.12
C LEU A 275 6.95 4.91 3.00
N ASP A 276 6.21 4.43 2.01
CA ASP A 276 6.74 3.86 0.76
C ASP A 276 6.06 4.55 -0.44
N PRO A 277 6.32 5.86 -0.64
CA PRO A 277 5.73 6.58 -1.75
C PRO A 277 6.21 6.01 -3.10
N PRO A 278 5.50 6.31 -4.21
CA PRO A 278 6.03 6.09 -5.55
C PRO A 278 7.44 6.69 -5.71
N TYR A 279 8.33 6.05 -6.47
CA TYR A 279 9.72 6.52 -6.63
C TYR A 279 9.85 7.61 -7.71
N LEU A 280 10.90 8.44 -7.59
CA LEU A 280 11.19 9.56 -8.51
C LEU A 280 11.16 9.13 -9.99
N GLU A 281 11.79 7.99 -10.33
CA GLU A 281 11.90 7.54 -11.73
C GLU A 281 10.69 6.73 -12.25
N LYS A 282 9.73 6.35 -11.38
CA LYS A 282 8.64 5.40 -11.75
C LYS A 282 7.25 6.03 -11.76
N SER A 283 7.15 7.35 -11.70
CA SER A 283 5.89 8.06 -11.47
C SER A 283 4.96 8.10 -12.70
N GLU A 284 5.47 8.07 -13.93
CA GLU A 284 4.67 8.49 -15.10
C GLU A 284 3.37 7.69 -15.37
N LYS A 285 3.30 6.39 -15.03
CA LYS A 285 2.20 5.51 -15.54
C LYS A 285 1.53 4.57 -14.53
N LEU A 286 2.13 4.29 -13.38
CA LEU A 286 1.61 3.26 -12.44
C LEU A 286 0.90 3.81 -11.19
N TYR A 287 1.23 5.03 -10.75
CA TYR A 287 0.87 5.52 -9.40
C TYR A 287 0.14 6.87 -9.38
N GLN A 288 -0.56 7.21 -10.45
CA GLN A 288 -1.21 8.52 -10.64
C GLN A 288 -2.18 8.92 -9.49
N LYS A 289 -2.65 7.96 -8.68
CA LYS A 289 -3.53 8.22 -7.52
C LYS A 289 -2.84 8.13 -6.16
N SER A 290 -1.59 7.69 -6.07
CA SER A 290 -0.93 7.42 -4.78
C SER A 290 -0.54 8.69 -4.02
N PHE A 291 -0.44 9.85 -4.70
CA PHE A 291 -0.11 11.13 -4.08
C PHE A 291 -1.31 12.09 -3.92
N ASP A 292 -2.38 11.93 -4.69
CA ASP A 292 -3.55 12.82 -4.67
C ASP A 292 -4.81 12.11 -5.18
N MET A 293 -5.94 12.31 -4.47
CA MET A 293 -7.27 11.90 -4.91
C MET A 293 -7.82 12.72 -6.09
N HIS A 294 -7.33 13.95 -6.28
CA HIS A 294 -7.88 14.93 -7.21
C HIS A 294 -7.21 14.98 -8.59
N HIS A 295 -6.13 14.23 -8.81
CA HIS A 295 -5.44 14.25 -10.10
C HIS A 295 -6.30 13.61 -11.20
N ARG A 296 -6.63 14.41 -12.21
CA ARG A 296 -7.40 14.00 -13.39
C ARG A 296 -6.51 13.14 -14.29
N VAL A 297 -6.98 11.93 -14.59
CA VAL A 297 -6.37 11.07 -15.62
C VAL A 297 -6.43 11.82 -16.97
N GLY A 298 -5.28 12.20 -17.53
CA GLY A 298 -5.18 12.79 -18.88
C GLY A 298 -4.52 14.17 -19.01
N ALA A 299 -3.82 14.69 -18.01
CA ALA A 299 -3.01 15.91 -18.16
C ALA A 299 -1.81 15.70 -19.13
N PRO A 300 -1.34 16.76 -19.84
CA PRO A 300 -0.15 16.68 -20.69
C PRO A 300 1.07 16.16 -19.91
N VAL A 301 1.90 15.33 -20.57
CA VAL A 301 3.04 14.63 -19.94
C VAL A 301 4.03 15.60 -19.29
N GLU A 302 4.24 16.78 -19.88
CA GLU A 302 5.16 17.80 -19.36
C GLU A 302 4.69 18.43 -18.04
N ASP A 303 3.37 18.59 -17.84
CA ASP A 303 2.78 19.09 -16.59
C ASP A 303 2.82 18.03 -15.48
N LEU A 304 2.76 16.75 -15.84
CA LEU A 304 2.82 15.62 -14.90
C LEU A 304 4.18 15.51 -14.21
N HIS A 305 5.28 15.68 -14.95
CA HIS A 305 6.65 15.61 -14.40
C HIS A 305 6.93 16.67 -13.34
N TRP A 306 6.46 17.90 -13.56
CA TRP A 306 6.60 18.96 -12.57
C TRP A 306 5.70 18.72 -11.35
N SER A 307 4.48 18.24 -11.56
CA SER A 307 3.55 17.92 -10.48
C SER A 307 4.04 16.78 -9.58
N ASP A 308 4.63 15.72 -10.16
CA ASP A 308 5.17 14.57 -9.43
C ASP A 308 6.36 14.97 -8.55
N ASN A 309 7.33 15.71 -9.13
CA ASN A 309 8.47 16.24 -8.37
C ASN A 309 8.03 17.16 -7.23
N LEU A 310 7.00 17.98 -7.46
CA LEU A 310 6.42 18.83 -6.43
C LEU A 310 5.83 18.01 -5.27
N MET A 311 5.25 16.84 -5.53
CA MET A 311 4.74 15.97 -4.46
C MET A 311 5.86 15.41 -3.59
N HIS A 312 7.00 15.03 -4.18
CA HIS A 312 8.17 14.58 -3.43
C HIS A 312 8.75 15.67 -2.54
N TYR A 313 8.83 16.91 -3.04
CA TYR A 313 9.24 18.05 -2.22
C TYR A 313 8.24 18.37 -1.10
N ARG A 314 6.93 18.29 -1.36
CA ARG A 314 5.90 18.47 -0.33
C ARG A 314 5.98 17.41 0.77
N LEU A 315 6.24 16.15 0.39
CA LEU A 315 6.43 15.07 1.35
C LEU A 315 7.68 15.32 2.21
N ALA A 316 8.80 15.65 1.59
CA ALA A 316 10.05 15.94 2.31
C ALA A 316 9.91 17.16 3.23
N ASP A 317 9.27 18.24 2.77
CA ASP A 317 8.96 19.42 3.57
C ASP A 317 8.13 19.05 4.81
N TYR A 318 7.04 18.31 4.62
CA TYR A 318 6.19 17.88 5.72
C TYR A 318 6.94 16.99 6.72
N LEU A 319 7.65 15.96 6.23
CA LEU A 319 8.38 15.01 7.09
C LEU A 319 9.52 15.68 7.87
N THR A 320 10.14 16.72 7.31
CA THR A 320 11.27 17.41 7.92
C THR A 320 10.88 18.60 8.78
N ARG A 321 9.66 19.14 8.65
CA ARG A 321 9.24 20.36 9.37
C ARG A 321 7.96 20.22 10.21
N ARG A 322 7.04 19.33 9.84
CA ARG A 322 5.68 19.27 10.42
C ARG A 322 5.34 17.99 11.16
N MET A 323 6.10 16.94 10.91
CA MET A 323 5.79 15.61 11.39
C MET A 323 5.87 15.50 12.92
N GLN A 324 4.75 15.15 13.56
CA GLN A 324 4.60 15.16 15.03
C GLN A 324 4.99 13.84 15.70
N PHE A 325 5.29 12.78 14.94
CA PHE A 325 5.68 11.47 15.43
C PHE A 325 6.78 10.84 14.57
N ARG A 326 7.44 9.79 15.06
CA ARG A 326 8.59 9.19 14.38
C ARG A 326 8.19 8.60 13.03
N TRP A 327 9.14 8.50 12.10
CA TRP A 327 8.88 8.00 10.76
C TRP A 327 10.07 7.22 10.16
N VAL A 328 9.74 6.32 9.23
CA VAL A 328 10.65 5.56 8.39
C VAL A 328 10.16 5.69 6.95
N LEU A 329 11.04 6.12 6.05
CA LEU A 329 10.80 6.28 4.62
C LEU A 329 11.67 5.28 3.86
N SER A 330 11.08 4.47 2.98
CA SER A 330 11.79 3.71 1.94
C SER A 330 11.76 4.46 0.62
N TYR A 331 12.89 4.46 -0.09
CA TYR A 331 13.03 5.20 -1.34
C TYR A 331 14.10 4.58 -2.26
N ASP A 332 14.11 4.96 -3.53
CA ASP A 332 15.18 4.56 -4.45
C ASP A 332 16.53 5.23 -4.10
N ALA A 333 17.62 4.47 -4.26
CA ALA A 333 18.96 4.91 -3.89
C ALA A 333 19.56 5.85 -4.94
N LYS A 334 19.14 7.12 -4.90
CA LYS A 334 19.62 8.18 -5.80
C LYS A 334 20.42 9.25 -5.05
N PRO A 335 21.53 9.76 -5.62
CA PRO A 335 22.28 10.86 -5.02
C PRO A 335 21.42 12.10 -4.78
N GLU A 336 20.52 12.44 -5.72
CA GLU A 336 19.62 13.61 -5.63
C GLU A 336 18.80 13.62 -4.34
N LEU A 337 18.27 12.45 -3.92
CA LEU A 337 17.50 12.31 -2.69
C LEU A 337 18.30 12.75 -1.45
N LEU A 338 19.61 12.48 -1.47
CA LEU A 338 20.53 12.67 -0.36
C LEU A 338 21.34 13.97 -0.44
N GLN A 339 21.40 14.61 -1.61
CA GLN A 339 22.19 15.83 -1.84
C GLN A 339 21.30 17.07 -1.96
N SER A 340 20.03 16.91 -2.36
CA SER A 340 19.11 18.04 -2.49
C SER A 340 18.66 18.58 -1.12
N ARG A 341 18.87 19.89 -0.91
CA ARG A 341 18.37 20.62 0.28
C ARG A 341 16.85 20.67 0.39
N PHE A 342 16.13 20.36 -0.70
CA PHE A 342 14.68 20.32 -0.76
C PHE A 342 14.13 18.91 -0.50
N LEU A 343 15.01 17.90 -0.45
CA LEU A 343 14.68 16.53 -0.08
C LEU A 343 15.32 16.22 1.28
N TYR A 344 16.14 15.17 1.36
CA TYR A 344 16.61 14.64 2.63
C TYR A 344 18.10 14.87 2.86
N ALA A 345 18.73 15.88 2.27
CA ALA A 345 20.15 16.16 2.53
C ALA A 345 20.44 16.47 4.01
N ALA A 346 19.53 17.17 4.68
CA ALA A 346 19.69 17.50 6.10
C ALA A 346 19.72 16.24 7.00
N ASP A 347 20.55 16.27 8.04
CA ASP A 347 20.61 15.23 9.07
C ASP A 347 19.72 15.54 10.28
N GLN A 348 18.88 16.56 10.18
CA GLN A 348 17.98 16.96 11.24
C GLN A 348 16.71 17.60 10.67
N MET A 349 15.60 17.35 11.33
CA MET A 349 14.36 18.10 11.11
C MET A 349 14.57 19.58 11.42
N THR A 350 13.82 20.45 10.76
CA THR A 350 13.91 21.92 10.90
C THR A 350 12.53 22.56 11.04
N PRO A 351 11.74 22.17 12.07
CA PRO A 351 10.43 22.79 12.31
C PRO A 351 10.59 24.28 12.61
N SER A 352 9.68 25.09 12.09
CA SER A 352 9.51 26.50 12.43
C SER A 352 9.15 26.67 13.92
N VAL A 353 9.28 27.90 14.42
CA VAL A 353 8.86 28.24 15.80
C VAL A 353 7.38 27.88 16.01
N ALA A 354 6.51 28.24 15.06
CA ALA A 354 5.09 27.92 15.12
C ALA A 354 4.81 26.41 15.18
N GLU A 355 5.50 25.59 14.37
CA GLU A 355 5.34 24.12 14.39
C GLU A 355 5.79 23.53 15.74
N ARG A 356 6.85 24.06 16.35
CA ARG A 356 7.30 23.60 17.68
C ARG A 356 6.34 24.00 18.80
N GLU A 357 5.90 25.25 18.80
CA GLU A 357 5.12 25.82 19.90
C GLU A 357 3.63 25.44 19.84
N LEU A 358 3.03 25.37 18.65
CA LEU A 358 1.61 25.08 18.47
C LEU A 358 1.32 23.58 18.34
N LEU A 359 2.21 22.84 17.67
CA LEU A 359 1.98 21.43 17.33
C LEU A 359 2.91 20.47 18.08
N GLY A 360 3.82 20.99 18.94
CA GLY A 360 4.75 20.16 19.70
C GLY A 360 5.76 19.40 18.84
N VAL A 361 6.03 19.84 17.61
CA VAL A 361 6.92 19.14 16.68
C VAL A 361 8.34 19.10 17.24
N LYS A 362 8.90 17.89 17.40
CA LYS A 362 10.26 17.68 17.89
C LYS A 362 11.29 17.85 16.77
N GLN A 363 12.49 18.29 17.13
CA GLN A 363 13.63 18.41 16.22
C GLN A 363 14.47 17.11 16.21
N TRP A 364 13.99 16.06 15.56
CA TRP A 364 14.71 14.78 15.51
C TRP A 364 15.88 14.78 14.53
N ARG A 365 16.90 13.99 14.86
CA ARG A 365 17.97 13.65 13.92
C ARG A 365 17.42 12.70 12.85
N ILE A 366 17.81 12.94 11.60
CA ILE A 366 17.49 12.11 10.45
C ILE A 366 18.70 11.20 10.18
N THR A 367 18.49 9.90 10.21
CA THR A 367 19.50 8.88 9.90
C THR A 367 19.18 8.21 8.58
N LYS A 368 20.20 7.91 7.78
CA LYS A 368 20.07 7.33 6.44
C LYS A 368 20.89 6.04 6.34
N ARG A 369 20.34 5.01 5.71
CA ARG A 369 21.04 3.74 5.44
C ARG A 369 20.75 3.26 4.04
N VAL A 370 21.76 2.69 3.40
CA VAL A 370 21.58 1.95 2.14
C VAL A 370 21.31 0.50 2.50
N VAL A 371 20.26 -0.06 1.92
CA VAL A 371 19.92 -1.47 2.07
C VAL A 371 19.94 -2.19 0.74
N SER A 372 20.38 -3.45 0.76
CA SER A 372 20.50 -4.28 -0.44
C SER A 372 19.36 -5.29 -0.50
N LEU A 373 18.62 -5.30 -1.60
CA LEU A 373 17.53 -6.24 -1.81
C LEU A 373 17.96 -7.38 -2.73
N ARG A 374 17.91 -8.61 -2.22
CA ARG A 374 18.11 -9.83 -3.03
C ARG A 374 16.83 -10.08 -3.84
N TYR A 375 16.83 -9.72 -5.13
CA TYR A 375 15.68 -9.98 -6.01
C TYR A 375 15.44 -11.49 -6.19
N THR A 376 14.17 -11.92 -6.16
CA THR A 376 13.78 -13.30 -6.50
C THR A 376 13.05 -13.40 -7.85
N ALA A 377 13.46 -14.44 -8.62
CA ALA A 377 12.81 -15.16 -9.71
C ALA A 377 12.54 -14.50 -11.09
N SER A 378 12.53 -13.18 -11.27
CA SER A 378 12.37 -12.58 -12.62
C SER A 378 13.65 -11.98 -13.22
N ALA A 379 14.80 -12.16 -12.56
CA ALA A 379 16.10 -11.72 -13.07
C ALA A 379 16.61 -12.70 -14.16
N ARG A 380 15.98 -12.68 -15.33
CA ARG A 380 16.69 -13.06 -16.56
C ARG A 380 17.77 -12.00 -16.79
N GLN A 381 19.03 -12.43 -16.63
CA GLN A 381 20.29 -11.77 -17.04
C GLN A 381 20.49 -10.30 -16.61
N GLY A 382 21.45 -10.08 -15.70
CA GLY A 382 22.27 -8.86 -15.69
C GLY A 382 21.88 -7.69 -14.77
N ARG A 383 20.83 -7.77 -13.95
CA ARG A 383 20.54 -6.72 -12.95
C ARG A 383 21.12 -7.12 -11.59
N GLY A 384 22.13 -6.38 -11.14
CA GLY A 384 22.73 -6.51 -9.80
C GLY A 384 21.73 -6.29 -8.66
N ALA A 385 22.19 -6.43 -7.41
CA ALA A 385 21.36 -6.17 -6.23
C ALA A 385 20.73 -4.77 -6.32
N ALA A 386 19.42 -4.66 -6.14
CA ALA A 386 18.77 -3.36 -6.12
C ALA A 386 19.03 -2.71 -4.75
N GLU A 387 19.62 -1.52 -4.78
CA GLU A 387 19.83 -0.71 -3.59
C GLU A 387 18.61 0.18 -3.33
N GLU A 388 18.23 0.31 -2.07
CA GLU A 388 17.28 1.29 -1.56
C GLU A 388 17.94 2.14 -0.48
N VAL A 389 17.34 3.30 -0.22
CA VAL A 389 17.68 4.13 0.94
C VAL A 389 16.52 4.09 1.93
N LEU A 390 16.86 3.80 3.18
CA LEU A 390 15.99 3.99 4.33
C LEU A 390 16.37 5.29 5.03
N ILE A 391 15.40 6.18 5.20
CA ILE A 391 15.56 7.46 5.90
C ILE A 391 14.64 7.45 7.10
N THR A 392 15.13 7.80 8.28
CA THR A 392 14.32 7.68 9.49
C THR A 392 14.66 8.69 10.55
N THR A 393 13.65 9.03 11.36
CA THR A 393 13.81 9.78 12.60
C THR A 393 13.87 8.88 13.83
N LEU A 394 13.92 7.56 13.70
CA LEU A 394 14.17 6.67 14.84
C LEU A 394 15.50 7.04 15.53
N PRO A 395 15.67 6.74 16.84
CA PRO A 395 16.87 7.12 17.59
C PRO A 395 18.15 6.66 16.89
N PRO A 396 19.11 7.56 16.58
CA PRO A 396 20.30 7.21 15.79
C PRO A 396 21.13 6.07 16.40
N SER A 397 21.20 5.99 17.73
CA SER A 397 21.89 4.91 18.46
C SER A 397 21.23 3.53 18.32
N ARG A 398 20.02 3.48 17.76
CA ARG A 398 19.25 2.26 17.50
C ARG A 398 19.14 1.92 16.02
N VAL A 399 19.58 2.80 15.12
CA VAL A 399 19.58 2.52 13.68
C VAL A 399 20.80 1.64 13.36
N PRO A 400 20.61 0.40 12.87
CA PRO A 400 21.72 -0.51 12.62
C PRO A 400 22.76 0.07 11.65
N LEU A 401 24.01 -0.38 11.79
CA LEU A 401 25.10 -0.13 10.86
C LEU A 401 25.88 -1.45 10.71
N ASP A 402 25.57 -2.19 9.66
CA ASP A 402 26.07 -3.54 9.40
C ASP A 402 26.02 -3.84 7.88
N GLU A 403 26.19 -5.10 7.50
CA GLU A 403 26.17 -5.52 6.08
C GLU A 403 24.81 -5.27 5.39
N ASP A 404 23.71 -5.34 6.14
CA ASP A 404 22.36 -5.12 5.64
C ASP A 404 22.00 -3.62 5.64
N PHE A 405 22.53 -2.85 6.59
CA PHE A 405 22.32 -1.41 6.75
C PHE A 405 23.63 -0.63 6.61
N ARG A 406 24.01 -0.31 5.37
CA ARG A 406 25.29 0.34 5.04
C ARG A 406 25.20 1.86 5.12
N SER A 407 26.37 2.51 5.23
CA SER A 407 26.49 3.97 5.09
C SER A 407 26.05 4.44 3.70
N VAL A 408 25.57 5.68 3.61
CA VAL A 408 25.18 6.32 2.35
C VAL A 408 26.34 6.88 1.53
N ASP A 409 27.56 6.84 2.06
CA ASP A 409 28.75 7.41 1.41
C ASP A 409 28.95 6.86 -0.01
N SER A 410 28.68 5.57 -0.23
CA SER A 410 28.80 4.92 -1.54
C SER A 410 27.76 5.36 -2.58
N ILE A 411 26.69 6.02 -2.16
CA ILE A 411 25.68 6.60 -3.06
C ILE A 411 26.01 8.06 -3.32
N ILE A 412 26.41 8.81 -2.29
CA ILE A 412 26.75 10.24 -2.41
C ILE A 412 27.97 10.44 -3.31
N SER A 413 28.90 9.48 -3.36
CA SER A 413 30.10 9.54 -4.18
C SER A 413 29.91 9.15 -5.65
N ARG A 414 28.70 8.72 -6.05
CA ARG A 414 28.34 8.38 -7.45
C ARG A 414 27.67 9.57 -8.11
#